data_AF-A0A7J4TJY1-F1
#
_entry.id   AF-A0A7J4TJY1-F1
#
_cell.length_a   1.000
_cell.length_b   1.000
_cell.length_c   1.000
_cell.angle_alpha   90.00
_cell.angle_beta   90.00
_cell.angle_gamma   90.00
#
_symmetry.space_group_name_H-M   'P 1'
#
loop_
_entity.id
_entity.type
_entity.pdbx_description
1 polymer ?
#
loop_
_entity_poly.entity_id
_entity_poly.type
_entity_poly.pdbx_seq_one_letter_code
_entity_poly.pdbx_strand_id
1 'polypeptide(L)' 'MEKLHFSIIINAPKEKVWETMLGKDTYGKWADVFIPEIYYAGDWSKGSKILFLAPDETGKISGTVNRIKDLGS' A
#
# COMPACT_ATOMS: atom_id res chain seq x y z
N MET A 1 19.44 14.03 -8.16
CA MET A 1 18.36 13.04 -7.98
C MET A 1 17.18 13.52 -8.82
N GLU A 2 16.81 12.78 -9.86
CA GLU A 2 15.72 13.19 -10.75
C GLU A 2 14.37 12.75 -10.18
N LYS A 3 13.35 13.60 -10.35
CA LYS A 3 11.98 13.29 -9.93
C LYS A 3 11.20 12.81 -11.14
N LEU A 4 10.82 11.53 -11.12
CA LEU A 4 9.90 10.98 -12.11
C LEU A 4 8.47 11.38 -11.76
N HIS A 5 7.70 11.80 -12.77
CA HIS A 5 6.29 12.14 -12.64
C HIS A 5 5.47 11.28 -13.61
N PHE A 6 4.46 10.58 -13.08
CA PHE A 6 3.54 9.74 -13.85
C PHE A 6 2.11 10.21 -13.60
N SER A 7 1.30 10.23 -14.66
CA SER A 7 -0.10 10.64 -14.59
C SER A 7 -0.93 9.84 -15.58
N ILE A 8 -2.12 9.40 -15.15
CA ILE A 8 -3.12 8.71 -15.97
C ILE A 8 -4.51 9.20 -15.57
N ILE A 9 -5.45 9.16 -16.51
CA ILE A 9 -6.86 9.45 -16.24
C ILE A 9 -7.59 8.13 -15.97
N ILE A 10 -8.23 8.02 -14.81
CA ILE A 10 -9.05 6.87 -14.45
C ILE A 10 -10.51 7.31 -14.50
N ASN A 11 -11.32 6.66 -15.36
CA ASN A 11 -12.75 6.94 -15.47
C ASN A 11 -13.54 6.25 -14.34
N ALA A 12 -13.36 6.74 -13.11
CA ALA A 12 -14.06 6.25 -11.92
C ALA A 12 -14.18 7.37 -10.87
N PRO A 13 -15.17 7.29 -9.94
CA PRO A 13 -15.23 8.17 -8.78
C PRO A 13 -13.97 8.06 -7.92
N LYS A 14 -13.55 9.18 -7.32
CA LYS A 14 -12.35 9.25 -6.48
C LYS A 14 -12.38 8.24 -5.32
N GLU A 15 -13.56 8.01 -4.75
CA GLU A 15 -13.77 7.07 -3.65
C GLU A 15 -13.44 5.65 -4.07
N LYS A 16 -13.86 5.25 -5.28
CA LYS A 16 -13.55 3.93 -5.83
C LYS A 16 -12.05 3.76 -6.07
N VAL A 17 -11.38 4.82 -6.55
CA VAL A 17 -9.93 4.78 -6.74
C VAL A 17 -9.23 4.61 -5.39
N TRP A 18 -9.64 5.36 -4.35
CA TRP A 18 -9.02 5.27 -3.03
C TRP A 18 -9.25 3.92 -2.37
N GLU A 19 -10.48 3.41 -2.44
CA GLU A 19 -10.81 2.08 -1.93
C GLU A 19 -10.03 0.99 -2.68
N THR A 20 -9.86 1.12 -4.01
CA THR A 20 -9.07 0.15 -4.78
C THR A 20 -7.58 0.19 -4.42
N MET A 21 -7.03 1.38 -4.22
CA MET A 21 -5.60 1.55 -3.94
C MET A 21 -5.23 1.18 -2.50
N LEU A 22 -6.06 1.53 -1.52
CA LEU A 22 -5.72 1.49 -0.10
C LEU A 22 -6.65 0.62 0.75
N GLY A 23 -7.69 0.02 0.18
CA GLY A 23 -8.59 -0.88 0.91
C GLY A 23 -7.91 -2.20 1.27
N LYS A 24 -8.32 -2.81 2.38
CA LYS A 24 -7.71 -4.07 2.88
C LYS A 24 -7.89 -5.23 1.90
N ASP A 25 -9.04 -5.29 1.23
CA ASP A 25 -9.42 -6.39 0.33
C ASP A 25 -8.98 -6.18 -1.12
N THR A 26 -8.45 -5.00 -1.42
CA THR A 26 -8.13 -4.54 -2.79
C THR A 26 -6.65 -4.26 -2.96
N TYR A 27 -5.96 -3.78 -1.92
CA TYR A 27 -4.53 -3.51 -1.94
C TYR A 27 -3.73 -4.71 -2.43
N GLY A 28 -3.94 -5.88 -1.80
CA GLY A 28 -3.21 -7.09 -2.15
C GLY A 28 -3.42 -7.49 -3.61
N LYS A 29 -4.63 -7.28 -4.16
CA LYS A 29 -4.96 -7.70 -5.54
C LYS A 29 -4.15 -6.97 -6.61
N TRP A 30 -3.93 -5.67 -6.46
CA TRP A 30 -3.14 -4.92 -7.43
C TRP A 30 -1.64 -4.99 -7.11
N ALA A 31 -1.27 -5.14 -5.83
CA ALA A 31 0.12 -5.22 -5.40
C ALA A 31 0.75 -6.61 -5.60
N ASP A 32 -0.07 -7.66 -5.81
CA ASP A 32 0.35 -9.05 -6.04
C ASP A 32 1.38 -9.19 -7.17
N VAL A 33 1.30 -8.32 -8.17
CA VAL A 33 2.25 -8.30 -9.30
C VAL A 33 3.69 -7.96 -8.89
N PHE A 34 3.88 -7.33 -7.73
CA PHE A 34 5.21 -7.01 -7.19
C PHE A 34 5.69 -8.09 -6.23
N ILE A 35 4.82 -8.49 -5.29
CA ILE A 35 5.09 -9.50 -4.27
C ILE A 35 3.81 -10.32 -4.09
N PRO A 36 3.85 -11.64 -4.35
CA PRO A 36 2.69 -12.50 -4.19
C PRO A 36 2.13 -12.50 -2.76
N GLU A 37 0.81 -12.55 -2.64
CA GLU A 37 0.08 -12.62 -1.36
C GLU A 37 0.39 -11.46 -0.41
N ILE A 38 0.85 -10.32 -0.95
CA ILE A 38 1.13 -9.13 -0.14
C ILE A 38 -0.16 -8.53 0.42
N TYR A 39 -0.09 -8.13 1.68
CA TYR A 39 -1.14 -7.36 2.34
C TYR A 39 -0.51 -6.33 3.29
N TYR A 40 -1.34 -5.45 3.83
CA TYR A 40 -0.89 -4.55 4.89
C TYR A 40 -1.71 -4.77 6.17
N ALA A 41 -1.07 -4.50 7.30
CA ALA A 41 -1.70 -4.52 8.62
C ALA A 41 -1.41 -3.19 9.34
N GLY A 42 -2.45 -2.56 9.86
CA GLY A 42 -2.34 -1.26 10.52
C GLY A 42 -3.31 -0.25 9.93
N ASP A 43 -2.94 1.03 10.04
CA ASP A 43 -3.83 2.15 9.79
C ASP A 43 -3.12 3.23 8.97
N TRP A 44 -3.84 3.81 8.01
CA TRP A 44 -3.33 4.82 7.08
C TRP A 44 -3.42 6.26 7.63
N SER A 45 -3.88 6.45 8.87
CA SER A 45 -3.90 7.75 9.52
C SER A 45 -2.49 8.25 9.82
N LYS A 46 -2.33 9.57 9.84
CA LYS A 46 -1.05 10.21 10.12
C LYS A 46 -0.50 9.76 11.48
N GLY A 47 0.79 9.47 11.52
CA GLY A 47 1.47 9.00 12.73
C GLY A 47 1.24 7.52 13.06
N SER A 48 0.28 6.84 12.42
CA SER A 48 0.00 5.42 12.64
C SER A 48 1.14 4.53 12.14
N LYS A 49 1.28 3.37 12.79
CA LYS A 49 2.16 2.29 12.36
C LYS A 49 1.43 1.45 11.29
N ILE A 50 2.14 1.11 10.22
CA ILE A 50 1.65 0.22 9.17
C ILE A 50 2.73 -0.82 8.83
N LEU A 51 2.29 -2.05 8.60
CA LEU A 51 3.12 -3.19 8.20
C LEU A 51 2.74 -3.57 6.77
N PHE A 52 3.72 -3.79 5.91
CA PHE A 52 3.51 -4.46 4.62
C PHE A 52 4.12 -5.84 4.72
N LEU A 53 3.32 -6.87 4.49
CA LEU A 53 3.61 -8.25 4.84
C LEU A 53 3.34 -9.17 3.65
N ALA A 54 4.20 -10.16 3.47
CA ALA A 54 4.03 -11.23 2.49
C ALA A 54 4.78 -12.50 2.96
N PRO A 55 4.44 -13.70 2.45
CA PRO A 55 5.26 -14.89 2.65
C PRO A 55 6.66 -14.73 2.04
N ASP A 56 7.69 -15.17 2.76
CA ASP A 56 9.04 -15.33 2.22
C ASP A 56 9.21 -16.69 1.53
N GLU A 57 10.41 -16.97 1.01
CA GLU A 57 10.76 -18.23 0.33
C GLU A 57 10.56 -19.47 1.22
N THR A 58 10.50 -19.31 2.54
CA THR A 58 10.26 -20.39 3.52
C THR A 58 8.79 -20.50 3.91
N GLY A 59 7.92 -19.67 3.35
CA GLY A 59 6.49 -19.59 3.69
C GLY A 59 6.21 -18.84 5.00
N LYS A 60 7.21 -18.19 5.60
CA LYS A 60 7.03 -17.40 6.81
C LYS A 60 6.65 -15.97 6.45
N ILE A 61 5.72 -15.38 7.20
CA ILE A 61 5.36 -13.97 6.99
C ILE A 61 6.54 -13.07 7.37
N SER A 62 7.01 -12.31 6.39
CA SER A 62 8.06 -11.31 6.50
C SER A 62 7.58 -9.98 5.92
N GLY A 63 8.32 -8.89 6.12
CA GLY A 63 7.91 -7.60 5.58
C GLY A 63 8.59 -6.41 6.21
N THR A 64 7.98 -5.24 6.01
CA THR A 64 8.53 -3.95 6.46
C THR A 64 7.61 -3.25 7.44
N VAL A 65 8.22 -2.55 8.39
CA VAL A 65 7.52 -1.71 9.37
C VAL A 65 7.70 -0.26 8.97
N ASN A 66 6.58 0.44 8.77
CA ASN A 66 6.57 1.83 8.35
C ASN A 66 5.70 2.67 9.31
N ARG A 67 5.90 3.99 9.25
CA ARG A 67 5.06 4.97 9.92
C ARG A 67 4.53 5.94 8.88
N ILE A 68 3.22 6.18 8.90
CA ILE A 68 2.61 7.17 8.03
C ILE A 68 3.14 8.53 8.45
N LYS A 69 3.90 9.17 7.55
CA LYS A 69 4.52 10.45 7.84
C LYS A 69 3.43 11.46 8.19
N ASP A 70 3.56 12.07 9.36
CA ASP A 70 2.80 13.25 9.67
C ASP A 70 3.40 14.41 8.87
N LEU A 71 2.63 14.90 7.90
CA LEU A 71 2.90 16.20 7.29
C LEU A 71 2.32 17.24 8.26
N GLY A 72 3.00 17.43 9.39
CA GLY A 72 2.83 18.58 10.27
C GLY A 72 3.46 19.82 9.65
N SER A 73 2.79 20.95 9.83
CA SER A 73 3.06 22.32 9.31
C SER A 73 4.52 22.71 9.19
#